data_AF-A0A932HUY7-F1
#
_entry.id   AF-A0A932HUY7-F1
#
_cell.length_a   1.000
_cell.length_b   1.000
_cell.length_c   1.000
_cell.angle_alpha   90.00
_cell.angle_beta   90.00
_cell.angle_gamma   90.00
#
_symmetry.space_group_name_H-M   'P 1'
#
loop_
_entity.id
_entity.type
_entity.pdbx_description
1 polymer ?
#
loop_
_entity_poly.entity_id
_entity_poly.type
_entity_poly.pdbx_seq_one_letter_code
_entity_poly.pdbx_strand_id
1 'polypeptide(L)'
;MNKVRQFLSTYRNAIITWLVIAALVQIGFSLSIDRDVIAFVVVLVGIFGQAFAALIAWIGLVPIVGPIVAQVLSLPFIWILNGVGYLVSIVAIKRGYSKEVLNYRVITVILLIGITLGYILGKLI
;
A
#
# COMPACT_ATOMS: atom_id res chain seq x y z
N MET A 1 -8.54 -20.66 -27.97
CA MET A 1 -7.70 -19.43 -27.88
C MET A 1 -6.68 -19.62 -26.77
N ASN A 2 -5.39 -19.43 -27.05
CA ASN A 2 -4.31 -19.66 -26.08
C ASN A 2 -4.47 -18.70 -24.89
N LYS A 3 -4.50 -19.23 -23.65
CA LYS A 3 -4.68 -18.46 -22.40
C LYS A 3 -3.74 -17.24 -22.30
N VAL A 4 -2.55 -17.34 -22.88
CA VAL A 4 -1.54 -16.27 -22.96
C VAL A 4 -2.01 -15.06 -23.78
N ARG A 5 -2.67 -15.27 -24.93
CA ARG A 5 -3.18 -14.16 -25.77
C ARG A 5 -4.29 -13.39 -25.06
N GLN A 6 -5.15 -14.09 -24.31
CA GLN A 6 -6.23 -13.47 -23.54
C GLN A 6 -5.68 -12.62 -22.39
N PHE A 7 -4.64 -13.10 -21.68
CA PHE A 7 -3.97 -12.31 -20.64
C PHE A 7 -3.34 -11.03 -21.22
N LEU A 8 -2.61 -11.15 -22.33
CA LEU A 8 -1.97 -10.00 -22.99
C LEU A 8 -2.98 -8.96 -23.48
N SER A 9 -4.14 -9.37 -23.99
CA SER A 9 -5.19 -8.43 -24.39
C SER A 9 -5.84 -7.73 -23.19
N THR A 10 -6.07 -8.47 -22.10
CA THR A 10 -6.72 -7.93 -20.89
C THR A 10 -5.83 -6.92 -20.17
N TYR A 11 -4.52 -7.17 -20.08
CA TYR A 11 -3.57 -6.31 -19.35
C TYR A 11 -2.78 -5.36 -20.25
N ARG A 12 -3.18 -5.14 -21.51
CA ARG A 12 -2.44 -4.32 -22.49
C ARG A 12 -2.09 -2.93 -21.95
N ASN A 13 -3.07 -2.22 -21.37
CA ASN A 13 -2.86 -0.85 -20.87
C ASN A 13 -1.91 -0.84 -19.65
N ALA A 14 -2.01 -1.85 -18.79
CA ALA A 14 -1.11 -2.03 -17.66
C ALA A 14 0.33 -2.27 -18.12
N ILE A 15 0.53 -3.18 -19.08
CA ILE A 15 1.86 -3.48 -19.64
C ILE A 15 2.47 -2.23 -20.27
N ILE A 16 1.70 -1.45 -21.03
CA ILE A 16 2.15 -0.17 -21.60
C ILE A 16 2.55 0.81 -20.50
N THR A 17 1.75 0.93 -19.45
CA THR A 17 2.05 1.84 -18.32
C THR A 17 3.37 1.46 -17.64
N TRP A 18 3.61 0.15 -17.42
CA TRP A 18 4.88 -0.33 -16.86
C TRP A 18 6.08 -0.11 -17.79
N LEU A 19 5.90 -0.24 -19.10
CA LEU A 19 6.94 0.10 -20.07
C LEU A 19 7.27 1.59 -20.06
N VAL A 20 6.26 2.47 -19.94
CA VAL A 20 6.48 3.92 -19.80
C VAL A 20 7.24 4.23 -18.51
N ILE A 21 6.88 3.60 -17.39
CA ILE A 21 7.60 3.75 -16.12
C ILE A 21 9.07 3.31 -16.28
N ALA A 22 9.32 2.15 -16.88
CA ALA A 22 10.67 1.65 -17.12
C ALA A 22 11.49 2.59 -18.01
N ALA A 23 10.88 3.15 -19.06
CA ALA A 23 11.51 4.14 -19.93
C ALA A 23 11.85 5.43 -19.18
N LEU A 24 10.92 5.95 -18.35
CA LEU A 24 11.16 7.14 -17.52
C LEU A 24 12.32 6.94 -16.53
N VAL A 25 12.39 5.76 -15.90
CA VAL A 25 13.50 5.41 -14.99
C VAL A 25 14.82 5.37 -15.76
N GLN A 26 14.85 4.73 -16.93
CA GLN A 26 16.06 4.64 -17.75
C GLN A 26 16.55 6.02 -18.22
N ILE A 27 15.63 6.87 -18.67
CA ILE A 27 15.90 8.26 -19.07
C ILE A 27 16.42 9.08 -17.88
N GLY A 28 15.80 8.90 -16.70
CA GLY A 28 16.24 9.57 -15.48
C GLY A 28 17.68 9.21 -15.11
N PHE A 29 18.04 7.93 -15.20
CA PHE A 29 19.43 7.50 -14.98
C PHE A 29 20.38 8.02 -16.05
N SER A 30 20.01 8.02 -17.33
CA SER A 30 20.88 8.52 -18.39
C SER A 30 21.14 10.03 -18.30
N LEU A 31 20.18 10.79 -17.74
CA LEU A 31 20.30 12.23 -17.48
C LEU A 31 20.97 12.54 -16.12
N SER A 32 21.41 11.53 -15.38
CA SER A 32 21.99 11.68 -14.03
C SER A 32 21.09 12.45 -13.06
N ILE A 33 19.76 12.28 -13.18
CA ILE A 33 18.78 12.89 -12.29
C ILE A 33 18.88 12.23 -10.91
N ASP A 34 18.72 13.03 -9.86
CA ASP A 34 18.70 12.55 -8.48
C ASP A 34 17.69 11.42 -8.28
N ARG A 35 18.13 10.37 -7.60
CA ARG A 35 17.37 9.13 -7.43
C ARG A 35 16.04 9.37 -6.72
N ASP A 36 16.00 10.34 -5.81
CA ASP A 36 14.80 10.76 -5.08
C ASP A 36 13.76 11.40 -6.00
N VAL A 37 14.20 12.20 -6.98
CA VAL A 37 13.33 12.84 -7.97
C VAL A 37 12.74 11.80 -8.92
N ILE A 38 13.57 10.85 -9.37
CA ILE A 38 13.10 9.71 -10.20
C ILE A 38 12.05 8.92 -9.43
N ALA A 39 12.31 8.59 -8.17
CA ALA A 39 11.38 7.85 -7.32
C ALA A 39 10.05 8.60 -7.14
N PHE A 40 10.11 9.92 -6.90
CA PHE A 40 8.92 10.75 -6.75
C PHE A 40 8.05 10.76 -8.03
N VAL A 41 8.68 10.96 -9.20
CA VAL A 41 7.97 10.96 -10.50
C VAL A 41 7.35 9.59 -10.78
N VAL A 42 8.09 8.51 -10.53
CA VAL A 42 7.58 7.13 -10.72
C VAL A 42 6.40 6.84 -9.80
N VAL A 43 6.46 7.27 -8.55
CA VAL A 43 5.34 7.12 -7.60
C VAL A 43 4.12 7.89 -8.07
N LEU A 44 4.27 9.13 -8.52
CA LEU A 44 3.15 9.91 -9.06
C LEU A 44 2.54 9.25 -10.29
N VAL A 45 3.35 8.86 -11.28
CA VAL A 45 2.87 8.15 -12.48
C VAL A 45 2.22 6.82 -12.11
N GLY A 46 2.74 6.13 -11.09
CA GLY A 46 2.20 4.87 -10.58
C GLY A 46 0.83 5.02 -9.92
N ILE A 47 0.65 6.06 -9.08
CA ILE A 47 -0.59 6.35 -8.34
C ILE A 47 -1.70 6.85 -9.26
N PHE A 48 -1.39 7.78 -10.17
CA PHE A 48 -2.38 8.37 -11.07
C PHE A 48 -2.65 7.50 -12.32
N GLY A 49 -1.73 6.60 -12.65
CA GLY A 49 -1.88 5.65 -13.76
C GLY A 49 -2.59 4.36 -13.37
N GLN A 50 -2.62 3.41 -14.31
CA GLN A 50 -3.15 2.06 -14.07
C GLN A 50 -2.11 1.10 -13.47
N ALA A 51 -0.86 1.55 -13.26
CA ALA A 51 0.22 0.69 -12.79
C ALA A 51 -0.06 0.13 -11.40
N PHE A 52 -0.56 0.95 -10.46
CA PHE A 52 -0.87 0.48 -9.11
C PHE A 52 -2.01 -0.54 -9.09
N ALA A 53 -3.10 -0.29 -9.83
CA ALA A 53 -4.22 -1.23 -9.95
C ALA A 53 -3.77 -2.55 -10.60
N ALA A 54 -2.93 -2.49 -11.63
CA ALA A 54 -2.35 -3.67 -12.25
C ALA A 54 -1.45 -4.45 -11.31
N LEU A 55 -0.64 -3.77 -10.50
CA LEU A 55 0.24 -4.38 -9.51
C LEU A 55 -0.58 -5.15 -8.47
N ILE A 56 -1.65 -4.54 -7.94
CA ILE A 56 -2.59 -5.21 -7.01
C ILE A 56 -3.26 -6.42 -7.68
N ALA A 57 -3.72 -6.28 -8.92
CA ALA A 57 -4.34 -7.37 -9.66
C ALA A 57 -3.37 -8.54 -9.89
N TRP A 58 -2.11 -8.25 -10.21
CA TRP A 58 -1.07 -9.25 -10.39
C TRP A 58 -0.65 -9.91 -9.07
N ILE A 59 -0.56 -9.16 -7.97
CA ILE A 59 -0.37 -9.71 -6.62
C ILE A 59 -1.50 -10.70 -6.30
N GLY A 60 -2.75 -10.34 -6.63
CA GLY A 60 -3.93 -11.19 -6.43
C GLY A 60 -3.91 -12.52 -7.19
N LEU A 61 -3.03 -12.70 -8.18
CA LEU A 61 -2.85 -13.98 -8.88
C LEU A 61 -2.14 -15.03 -8.01
N VAL A 62 -1.39 -14.60 -6.99
CA VAL A 62 -0.74 -15.52 -6.04
C VAL A 62 -1.81 -16.12 -5.12
N PRO A 63 -2.02 -17.45 -5.12
CA PRO A 63 -3.05 -18.05 -4.29
C PRO A 63 -2.78 -17.81 -2.80
N ILE A 64 -3.85 -17.65 -2.01
CA ILE A 64 -3.87 -17.44 -0.56
C ILE A 64 -3.27 -16.09 -0.13
N VAL A 65 -1.97 -15.86 -0.37
CA VAL A 65 -1.26 -14.66 0.09
C VAL A 65 -1.61 -13.44 -0.75
N GLY A 66 -1.78 -13.62 -2.07
CA GLY A 66 -2.06 -12.54 -3.01
C GLY A 66 -3.28 -11.70 -2.63
N PRO A 67 -4.47 -12.30 -2.44
CA PRO A 67 -5.67 -11.56 -2.04
C PRO A 67 -5.51 -10.78 -0.74
N ILE A 68 -4.84 -11.36 0.27
CA ILE A 68 -4.63 -10.70 1.56
C ILE A 68 -3.75 -9.46 1.40
N VAL A 69 -2.61 -9.61 0.71
CA VAL A 69 -1.68 -8.50 0.46
C VAL A 69 -2.34 -7.43 -0.42
N ALA A 70 -3.05 -7.83 -1.47
CA ALA A 70 -3.79 -6.93 -2.36
C ALA A 70 -4.82 -6.07 -1.60
N GLN A 71 -5.56 -6.66 -0.65
CA GLN A 71 -6.53 -5.95 0.19
C GLN A 71 -5.87 -4.93 1.12
N VAL A 72 -4.69 -5.26 1.65
CA VAL A 72 -3.95 -4.37 2.53
C VAL A 72 -3.33 -3.21 1.75
N LEU A 73 -2.84 -3.45 0.54
CA LEU A 73 -2.21 -2.44 -0.32
C LEU A 73 -3.23 -1.56 -1.07
N SER A 74 -4.47 -2.00 -1.25
CA SER A 74 -5.52 -1.22 -1.90
C SER A 74 -5.98 0.01 -1.10
N LEU A 75 -5.53 0.14 0.15
CA LEU A 75 -5.85 1.26 1.05
C LEU A 75 -4.60 2.13 1.34
N PRO A 76 -3.96 2.73 0.31
CA PRO A 76 -2.71 3.48 0.47
C PRO A 76 -2.87 4.70 1.40
N PHE A 77 -4.06 5.32 1.41
CA PHE A 77 -4.36 6.43 2.30
C PHE A 77 -4.24 6.05 3.78
N ILE A 78 -4.69 4.85 4.16
CA ILE A 78 -4.61 4.37 5.55
C ILE A 78 -3.15 4.19 5.97
N TRP A 79 -2.29 3.68 5.08
CA TRP A 79 -0.86 3.55 5.34
C TRP A 79 -0.18 4.88 5.59
N ILE A 80 -0.50 5.90 4.78
CA ILE A 80 0.03 7.26 4.98
C ILE A 80 -0.43 7.81 6.34
N LEU A 81 -1.72 7.70 6.65
CA LEU A 81 -2.29 8.21 7.89
C LEU A 81 -1.67 7.50 9.12
N ASN A 82 -1.44 6.20 9.02
CA ASN A 82 -0.78 5.41 10.04
C ASN A 82 0.69 5.81 10.23
N GLY A 83 1.42 6.01 9.12
CA GLY A 83 2.78 6.54 9.12
C GLY A 83 2.89 7.92 9.78
N VAL A 84 1.99 8.85 9.42
CA VAL A 84 1.87 10.16 10.07
C VAL A 84 1.58 10.00 11.56
N GLY A 85 0.66 9.12 11.94
CA GLY A 85 0.37 8.81 13.34
C GLY A 85 1.60 8.34 14.12
N TYR A 86 2.47 7.53 13.52
CA TYR A 86 3.75 7.15 14.13
C TYR A 86 4.74 8.29 14.24
N LEU A 87 4.90 9.11 13.20
CA LEU A 87 5.77 10.28 13.24
C LEU A 87 5.35 11.24 14.36
N VAL A 88 4.05 11.55 14.43
CA VAL A 88 3.48 12.39 15.49
C VAL A 88 3.70 11.75 16.86
N SER A 89 3.52 10.43 16.98
CA SER A 89 3.78 9.70 18.24
C SER A 89 5.24 9.81 18.69
N ILE A 90 6.19 9.68 17.77
CA ILE A 90 7.62 9.81 18.08
C ILE A 90 7.93 11.24 18.56
N VAL A 91 7.39 12.25 17.89
CA VAL A 91 7.57 13.66 18.29
C VAL A 91 6.95 13.90 19.67
N ALA A 92 5.75 13.37 19.94
CA ALA A 92 5.07 13.52 21.22
C ALA A 92 5.84 12.85 22.37
N ILE A 93 6.38 11.64 22.16
CA ILE A 93 7.24 10.93 23.12
C ILE A 93 8.47 11.78 23.44
N LYS A 94 9.14 12.32 22.42
CA LYS A 94 10.31 13.21 22.61
C LYS A 94 9.99 14.49 23.37
N ARG A 95 8.73 14.95 23.33
CA ARG A 95 8.23 16.13 24.06
C ARG A 95 7.73 15.80 25.48
N GLY A 96 7.84 14.55 25.94
CA GLY A 96 7.43 14.12 27.28
C GLY A 96 6.01 13.57 27.38
N TYR A 97 5.24 13.53 26.28
CA TYR A 97 3.86 13.01 26.26
C TYR A 97 3.77 11.48 26.10
N SER A 98 4.77 10.75 26.62
CA SER A 98 4.86 9.30 26.45
C SER A 98 3.68 8.56 27.10
N LYS A 99 3.19 9.07 28.23
CA LYS A 99 2.07 8.46 28.96
C LYS A 99 0.76 8.61 28.19
N GLU A 100 0.52 9.76 27.58
CA GLU A 100 -0.67 10.07 26.79
C GLU A 100 -0.70 9.22 25.52
N VAL A 101 0.44 9.12 24.82
CA VAL A 101 0.57 8.27 23.62
C VAL A 101 0.35 6.80 23.98
N LEU A 102 0.92 6.33 25.09
CA LEU A 102 0.72 4.95 25.55
C LEU A 102 -0.74 4.70 25.92
N ASN A 103 -1.36 5.60 26.68
CA ASN A 103 -2.74 5.44 27.14
C ASN A 103 -3.71 5.35 25.95
N TYR A 104 -3.54 6.22 24.95
CA TYR A 104 -4.33 6.15 23.71
C TYR A 104 -4.18 4.81 22.99
N ARG A 105 -2.96 4.29 22.89
CA ARG A 105 -2.68 2.99 22.25
C ARG A 105 -3.28 1.84 23.04
N VAL A 106 -3.18 1.86 24.36
CA VAL A 106 -3.76 0.84 25.26
C VAL A 106 -5.28 0.83 25.12
N ILE A 107 -5.93 1.99 25.18
CA ILE A 107 -7.39 2.10 24.98
C ILE A 107 -7.80 1.54 23.61
N THR A 108 -7.08 1.88 22.56
CA THR A 108 -7.35 1.38 21.20
C THR A 108 -7.23 -0.15 21.13
N VAL A 109 -6.18 -0.73 21.72
CA VAL A 109 -5.97 -2.18 21.74
C VAL A 109 -7.08 -2.88 22.54
N ILE A 110 -7.45 -2.35 23.71
CA ILE A 110 -8.54 -2.89 24.53
C ILE A 110 -9.85 -2.88 23.74
N LEU A 111 -10.17 -1.78 23.06
CA LEU A 111 -11.36 -1.66 22.23
C LEU A 111 -11.36 -2.69 21.09
N LEU A 112 -10.24 -2.83 20.37
CA LEU A 112 -10.12 -3.79 19.27
C LEU A 112 -10.29 -5.23 19.76
N ILE A 113 -9.68 -5.59 20.90
CA ILE A 113 -9.84 -6.91 21.52
C ILE A 113 -11.30 -7.12 21.91
N GLY A 114 -11.93 -6.14 22.56
CA GLY A 114 -13.34 -6.21 22.97
C GLY A 114 -14.29 -6.42 21.79
N ILE A 115 -14.14 -5.66 20.71
CA ILE A 115 -14.95 -5.81 19.48
C ILE A 115 -14.70 -7.19 18.85
N THR A 116 -13.45 -7.63 18.79
CA THR A 116 -13.09 -8.93 18.21
C THR A 116 -13.71 -10.08 19.01
N LEU A 117 -13.60 -10.05 20.34
CA LEU A 117 -14.22 -11.05 21.21
C LEU A 117 -15.75 -11.03 21.11
N GLY A 118 -16.36 -9.84 21.11
CA GLY A 118 -17.81 -9.68 20.95
C GLY A 118 -18.31 -10.25 19.62
N TYR A 119 -17.59 -10.03 18.52
CA TYR A 119 -17.91 -10.60 17.21
C TYR A 119 -17.81 -12.13 17.22
N ILE A 120 -16.74 -12.70 17.81
CA ILE A 120 -16.57 -14.15 17.91
C ILE A 120 -17.70 -14.76 18.72
N LEU A 121 -17.98 -14.23 19.91
CA LEU A 121 -19.05 -14.72 20.79
C LEU A 121 -20.42 -14.61 20.14
N GLY A 122 -20.74 -13.47 19.51
CA GLY A 122 -22.02 -13.25 18.84
C GLY A 122 -22.24 -14.12 17.59
N LYS A 123 -21.18 -14.74 17.05
CA LYS A 123 -21.27 -15.70 15.94
C LYS A 123 -21.38 -17.16 16.42
N LEU A 124 -20.98 -17.44 17.66
CA LEU A 124 -21.03 -18.77 18.27
C LEU A 124 -22.37 -19.09 18.94
N ILE A 125 -23.09 -18.06 19.38
CA ILE A 125 -24.46 -18.13 19.90
C ILE A 125 -25.45 -18.03 18.74
#